data_AF-A0A9D3SQD6-F1
#
_entry.id   AF-A0A9D3SQD6-F1
#
_cell.length_a   1.000
_cell.length_b   1.000
_cell.length_c   1.000
_cell.angle_alpha   90.00
_cell.angle_beta   90.00
_cell.angle_gamma   90.00
#
_symmetry.space_group_name_H-M   'P 1'
#
loop_
_entity.id
_entity.type
_entity.pdbx_description
1 polymer ?
#
loop_
_entity_poly.entity_id
_entity_poly.type
_entity_poly.pdbx_seq_one_letter_code
_entity_poly.pdbx_strand_id
1 'polypeptide(L)'
;MLDWLSSTPEVVFDNALEGCRYVWWPAAVTMLCFRIPFLLVLLSQVQESIQASEDFSVPDEWILLHVVQGHIGAGNYSYLRLNHDGRIILHMLSLKGDADLYVSDKTLRPDFDTYKLQSVTCGHDVVVVPDDFVRPVGIGIYGHPSHLESEFEMRVFYDQTALTEDLFQRDSYSSEQNNEQPKYPQPGTGEEFDEEEPILWTILIGILKIILEILF
;
A
#
# COMPACT_ATOMS: atom_id res chain seq x y z
N MET A 1 25.07 -9.94 -96.94
CA MET A 1 25.36 -10.93 -97.99
C MET A 1 25.80 -12.19 -97.28
N LEU A 2 24.90 -13.20 -97.24
CA LEU A 2 25.12 -14.67 -97.21
C LEU A 2 26.04 -15.25 -96.11
N ASP A 3 25.86 -16.42 -95.51
CA ASP A 3 24.78 -17.40 -95.32
C ASP A 3 25.43 -18.58 -94.54
N TRP A 4 24.70 -19.19 -93.58
CA TRP A 4 24.63 -20.64 -93.27
C TRP A 4 25.90 -21.36 -92.70
N LEU A 5 25.88 -22.36 -91.79
CA LEU A 5 24.89 -23.34 -91.36
C LEU A 5 25.38 -24.21 -90.16
N SER A 6 24.40 -24.90 -89.54
CA SER A 6 24.47 -26.23 -88.86
C SER A 6 24.88 -26.21 -87.38
N SER A 7 24.15 -26.81 -86.41
CA SER A 7 23.21 -27.94 -86.43
C SER A 7 22.34 -27.96 -85.15
N THR A 8 21.07 -28.38 -85.26
CA THR A 8 20.17 -28.81 -84.16
C THR A 8 19.96 -30.34 -84.24
N PRO A 9 19.48 -31.00 -83.16
CA PRO A 9 18.03 -31.18 -82.93
C PRO A 9 17.62 -31.00 -81.45
N GLU A 10 16.52 -30.33 -81.12
CA GLU A 10 15.13 -30.83 -81.06
C GLU A 10 14.88 -31.93 -80.01
N VAL A 11 14.21 -31.56 -78.90
CA VAL A 11 13.12 -32.36 -78.31
C VAL A 11 12.00 -31.41 -77.93
N VAL A 12 10.85 -31.67 -78.54
CA VAL A 12 9.53 -31.05 -78.39
C VAL A 12 8.77 -31.72 -77.23
N PHE A 13 7.96 -30.94 -76.51
CA PHE A 13 6.72 -31.46 -75.92
C PHE A 13 5.59 -30.44 -76.15
N ASP A 14 4.53 -30.93 -76.77
CA ASP A 14 3.38 -30.20 -77.30
C ASP A 14 2.37 -29.72 -76.24
N ASN A 15 2.00 -28.45 -76.41
CA ASN A 15 0.66 -27.86 -76.52
C ASN A 15 -0.61 -28.58 -76.03
N ALA A 16 -1.48 -27.76 -75.43
CA ALA A 16 -2.95 -27.61 -75.67
C ALA A 16 -3.72 -27.55 -74.34
N LEU A 17 -4.78 -26.77 -74.11
CA LEU A 17 -5.55 -25.73 -74.80
C LEU A 17 -6.45 -25.10 -73.70
N GLU A 18 -6.74 -23.81 -73.83
CA GLU A 18 -8.03 -23.16 -73.57
C GLU A 18 -8.79 -23.30 -72.23
N GLY A 19 -9.30 -22.16 -71.74
CA GLY A 19 -10.68 -22.13 -71.21
C GLY A 19 -10.88 -21.39 -69.90
N CYS A 20 -11.31 -20.13 -70.02
CA CYS A 20 -11.91 -19.31 -68.98
C CYS A 20 -12.88 -20.07 -68.06
N ARG A 21 -12.81 -19.80 -66.74
CA ARG A 21 -13.99 -19.63 -65.90
C ARG A 21 -13.68 -18.82 -64.64
N TYR A 22 -14.09 -17.56 -64.68
CA TYR A 22 -14.26 -16.69 -63.52
C TYR A 22 -15.22 -17.35 -62.53
N VAL A 23 -14.76 -17.60 -61.30
CA VAL A 23 -15.63 -17.87 -60.16
C VAL A 23 -15.33 -16.85 -59.08
N TRP A 24 -16.42 -16.28 -58.59
CA TRP A 24 -16.50 -15.09 -57.77
C TRP A 24 -16.31 -15.44 -56.28
N TRP A 25 -15.46 -14.64 -55.61
CA TRP A 25 -15.38 -14.36 -54.16
C TRP A 25 -14.95 -15.46 -53.17
N PRO A 26 -14.38 -15.11 -51.98
CA PRO A 26 -14.06 -13.76 -51.48
C PRO A 26 -12.58 -13.58 -51.08
N ALA A 27 -12.06 -12.39 -51.37
CA ALA A 27 -10.83 -11.83 -50.80
C ALA A 27 -11.00 -11.43 -49.31
N ALA A 28 -11.73 -12.22 -48.52
CA ALA A 28 -12.06 -11.93 -47.13
C ALA A 28 -11.26 -12.77 -46.11
N VAL A 29 -10.38 -13.67 -46.57
CA VAL A 29 -9.66 -14.59 -45.67
C VAL A 29 -8.25 -14.09 -45.31
N THR A 30 -7.66 -13.17 -46.07
CA THR A 30 -6.28 -12.70 -45.83
C THR A 30 -6.14 -11.48 -44.92
N MET A 31 -7.26 -10.90 -44.45
CA MET A 31 -7.28 -9.72 -43.55
C MET A 31 -7.72 -10.06 -42.12
N LEU A 32 -7.70 -11.34 -41.73
CA LEU A 32 -7.95 -11.75 -40.34
C LEU A 32 -6.75 -12.45 -39.69
N CYS A 33 -5.73 -12.82 -40.46
CA CYS A 33 -4.61 -13.64 -39.95
C CYS A 33 -3.49 -12.85 -39.26
N PHE A 34 -3.45 -11.51 -39.40
CA PHE A 34 -2.41 -10.68 -38.75
C PHE A 34 -2.94 -9.73 -37.66
N ARG A 35 -4.26 -9.53 -37.55
CA ARG A 35 -4.82 -8.68 -36.47
C ARG A 35 -5.06 -9.43 -35.16
N ILE A 36 -5.31 -10.73 -35.22
CA ILE A 36 -5.50 -11.58 -34.04
C ILE A 36 -4.19 -11.78 -33.24
N PRO A 37 -3.03 -12.10 -33.85
CA PRO A 37 -1.79 -12.22 -33.07
C PRO A 37 -1.31 -10.87 -32.53
N PHE A 38 -1.59 -9.76 -33.22
CA PHE A 38 -1.24 -8.41 -32.74
C PHE A 38 -2.10 -7.97 -31.55
N LEU A 39 -3.40 -8.30 -31.54
CA LEU A 39 -4.28 -8.02 -30.39
C LEU A 39 -3.92 -8.90 -29.19
N LEU A 40 -3.53 -10.16 -29.41
CA LEU A 40 -3.08 -11.07 -28.36
C LEU A 40 -1.73 -10.62 -27.76
N VAL A 41 -0.80 -10.12 -28.59
CA VAL A 41 0.45 -9.50 -28.10
C VAL A 41 0.16 -8.22 -27.31
N LEU A 42 -0.77 -7.36 -27.76
CA LEU A 42 -1.17 -6.17 -27.00
C LEU A 42 -1.86 -6.50 -25.68
N LEU A 43 -2.66 -7.58 -25.61
CA LEU A 43 -3.25 -8.05 -24.35
C LEU A 43 -2.21 -8.66 -23.41
N SER A 44 -1.15 -9.29 -23.94
CA SER A 44 -0.08 -9.86 -23.12
C SER A 44 0.86 -8.80 -22.52
N GLN A 45 1.02 -7.66 -23.18
CA GLN A 45 1.87 -6.55 -22.71
C GLN A 45 1.23 -5.69 -21.60
N VAL A 46 -0.03 -5.94 -21.26
CA VAL A 46 -0.71 -5.26 -20.13
C VAL A 46 -0.54 -6.06 -18.82
N GLN A 47 -0.14 -7.34 -18.89
CA GLN A 47 -0.03 -8.22 -17.73
C GLN A 47 1.31 -8.10 -16.98
N GLU A 48 2.33 -7.47 -17.56
CA GLU A 48 3.70 -7.40 -16.97
C GLU A 48 3.95 -6.18 -16.07
N SER A 49 2.94 -5.37 -15.73
CA SER A 49 3.10 -4.26 -14.76
C SER A 49 2.60 -4.55 -13.34
N ILE A 50 2.13 -5.78 -13.06
CA ILE A 50 1.65 -6.17 -11.72
C ILE A 50 2.56 -7.27 -11.16
N GLN A 51 3.85 -6.99 -11.01
CA GLN A 51 4.75 -7.84 -10.24
C GLN A 51 5.72 -6.97 -9.43
N ALA A 52 5.22 -6.40 -8.33
CA ALA A 52 5.97 -6.09 -7.10
C ALA A 52 5.02 -5.52 -6.05
N SER A 53 4.04 -6.29 -5.61
CA SER A 53 3.48 -6.10 -4.27
C SER A 53 3.61 -7.44 -3.58
N GLU A 54 4.73 -7.67 -2.92
CA GLU A 54 4.69 -8.59 -1.79
C GLU A 54 3.59 -8.06 -0.88
N ASP A 55 2.56 -8.87 -0.65
CA ASP A 55 1.34 -8.46 0.05
C ASP A 55 1.72 -8.22 1.51
N PHE A 56 2.06 -6.97 1.85
CA PHE A 56 2.31 -6.57 3.23
C PHE A 56 1.01 -6.78 4.02
N SER A 57 0.96 -7.84 4.83
CA SER A 57 -0.16 -8.12 5.71
C SER A 57 -0.10 -7.14 6.89
N VAL A 58 -0.87 -6.06 6.79
CA VAL A 58 -1.06 -5.10 7.89
C VAL A 58 -1.76 -5.84 9.05
N PRO A 59 -1.20 -5.85 10.27
CA PRO A 59 -1.89 -6.39 11.44
C PRO A 59 -3.24 -5.69 11.70
N ASP A 60 -4.23 -6.42 12.21
CA ASP A 60 -5.58 -5.89 12.48
C ASP A 60 -5.55 -4.77 13.55
N GLU A 61 -4.53 -4.75 14.39
CA GLU A 61 -4.33 -3.76 15.45
C GLU A 61 -3.84 -2.40 14.92
N TRP A 62 -3.39 -2.34 13.67
CA TRP A 62 -2.84 -1.12 13.07
C TRP A 62 -3.92 -0.31 12.34
N ILE A 63 -4.13 0.93 12.78
CA ILE A 63 -5.06 1.85 12.12
C ILE A 63 -4.30 2.70 11.12
N LEU A 64 -4.65 2.64 9.84
CA LEU A 64 -4.10 3.55 8.84
C LEU A 64 -4.58 4.99 9.11
N LEU A 65 -3.63 5.87 9.43
CA LEU A 65 -3.88 7.29 9.64
C LEU A 65 -3.77 8.07 8.34
N HIS A 66 -2.65 7.90 7.63
CA HIS A 66 -2.33 8.69 6.45
C HIS A 66 -1.57 7.88 5.40
N VAL A 67 -1.75 8.26 4.14
CA VAL A 67 -0.92 7.82 3.01
C VAL A 67 -0.30 9.06 2.38
N VAL A 68 1.00 9.03 2.17
CA VAL A 68 1.79 10.11 1.57
C VAL A 68 2.55 9.53 0.39
N GLN A 69 2.39 10.13 -0.78
CA GLN A 69 3.16 9.76 -1.96
C GLN A 69 4.08 10.92 -2.35
N GLY A 70 5.23 10.59 -2.93
CA GLY A 70 6.19 11.61 -3.33
C GLY A 70 7.28 11.09 -4.26
N HIS A 71 8.06 12.03 -4.78
CA HIS A 71 9.23 11.77 -5.61
C HIS A 71 10.42 12.58 -5.08
N ILE A 72 11.61 11.98 -5.10
CA ILE A 72 12.85 12.55 -4.57
C ILE A 72 13.99 12.35 -5.57
N GLY A 73 14.77 13.41 -5.80
CA GLY A 73 15.95 13.33 -6.66
C GLY A 73 17.14 12.66 -5.98
N ALA A 74 18.06 12.13 -6.79
CA ALA A 74 19.33 11.56 -6.33
C ALA A 74 20.07 12.49 -5.35
N GLY A 75 20.42 11.97 -4.18
CA GLY A 75 21.20 12.69 -3.18
C GLY A 75 20.44 13.81 -2.45
N ASN A 76 19.12 13.90 -2.60
CA ASN A 76 18.31 14.94 -1.99
C ASN A 76 17.39 14.38 -0.90
N TYR A 77 16.82 15.28 -0.08
CA TYR A 77 15.92 14.96 1.02
C TYR A 77 14.54 15.63 0.88
N SER A 78 13.51 14.87 1.24
CA SER A 78 12.17 15.37 1.54
C SER A 78 11.92 15.21 3.03
N TYR A 79 11.34 16.25 3.66
CA TYR A 79 11.15 16.27 5.11
C TYR A 79 9.67 16.35 5.47
N LEU A 80 9.25 15.47 6.38
CA LEU A 80 7.89 15.39 6.93
C LEU A 80 7.94 15.54 8.46
N ARG A 81 6.80 15.91 9.03
CA ARG A 81 6.63 16.10 10.48
C ARG A 81 5.50 15.22 10.99
N LEU A 82 5.79 14.43 12.01
CA LEU A 82 4.81 13.58 12.67
C LEU A 82 4.44 14.18 14.04
N ASN A 83 3.20 14.67 14.12
CA ASN A 83 2.64 15.26 15.34
C ASN A 83 1.78 14.28 16.16
N HIS A 84 1.32 13.18 15.56
CA HIS A 84 0.42 12.23 16.22
C HIS A 84 1.11 11.55 17.40
N ASP A 85 0.49 11.61 18.58
CA ASP A 85 0.95 10.96 19.81
C ASP A 85 0.81 9.43 19.76
N GLY A 86 1.49 8.74 20.68
CA GLY A 86 1.48 7.27 20.79
C GLY A 86 2.48 6.56 19.88
N ARG A 87 2.39 5.23 19.80
CA ARG A 87 3.28 4.41 18.96
C ARG A 87 2.80 4.43 17.50
N ILE A 88 3.65 4.92 16.60
CA ILE A 88 3.33 5.12 15.18
C ILE A 88 4.23 4.23 14.33
N ILE A 89 3.66 3.54 13.36
CA ILE A 89 4.42 2.78 12.36
C ILE A 89 4.47 3.56 11.06
N LEU A 90 5.69 3.79 10.57
CA LEU A 90 5.96 4.30 9.24
C LEU A 90 6.29 3.11 8.35
N HIS A 91 5.50 2.90 7.32
CA HIS A 91 5.71 1.86 6.32
C HIS A 91 5.85 2.52 4.95
N MET A 92 7.08 2.58 4.43
CA MET A 92 7.40 3.18 3.16
C MET A 92 7.70 2.10 2.12
N LEU A 93 7.15 2.26 0.93
CA LEU A 93 7.43 1.44 -0.24
C LEU A 93 8.06 2.32 -1.31
N SER A 94 9.25 1.94 -1.76
CA SER A 94 9.86 2.50 -2.98
C SER A 94 9.16 1.94 -4.22
N LEU A 95 8.36 2.77 -4.89
CA LEU A 95 7.65 2.41 -6.13
C LEU A 95 8.60 2.39 -7.34
N LYS A 96 9.62 3.24 -7.31
CA LYS A 96 10.67 3.36 -8.32
C LYS A 96 11.94 3.88 -7.65
N GLY A 97 13.09 3.42 -8.13
CA GLY A 97 14.37 3.81 -7.55
C GLY A 97 14.55 3.23 -6.16
N ASP A 98 15.18 3.98 -5.27
CA ASP A 98 15.47 3.58 -3.90
C ASP A 98 15.38 4.81 -2.99
N ALA A 99 14.37 4.84 -2.13
CA ALA A 99 14.16 5.89 -1.15
C ALA A 99 14.43 5.31 0.23
N ASP A 100 15.23 6.01 1.03
CA ASP A 100 15.67 5.60 2.36
C ASP A 100 14.98 6.46 3.44
N LEU A 101 14.64 5.85 4.58
CA LEU A 101 13.89 6.50 5.67
C LEU A 101 14.77 6.77 6.90
N TYR A 102 14.76 8.01 7.39
CA TYR A 102 15.44 8.47 8.59
C TYR A 102 14.48 9.21 9.53
N VAL A 103 14.58 8.98 10.83
CA VAL A 103 13.64 9.54 11.83
C VAL A 103 14.38 10.06 13.05
N SER A 104 13.95 11.21 13.59
CA SER A 104 14.53 11.81 14.80
C SER A 104 13.50 12.61 15.60
N ASP A 105 13.58 12.53 16.92
CA ASP A 105 12.89 13.40 17.88
C ASP A 105 13.72 14.62 18.30
N LYS A 106 14.98 14.72 17.83
CA LYS A 106 15.89 15.83 18.16
C LYS A 106 15.97 16.90 17.08
N THR A 107 15.66 16.54 15.83
CA THR A 107 15.71 17.43 14.67
C THR A 107 14.54 17.14 13.74
N LEU A 108 14.01 18.19 13.12
CA LEU A 108 12.98 18.08 12.07
C LEU A 108 13.57 17.81 10.68
N ARG A 109 14.89 17.71 10.59
CA ARG A 109 15.63 17.40 9.37
C ARG A 109 16.68 16.33 9.67
N PRO A 110 16.26 15.07 9.92
CA PRO A 110 17.22 13.99 10.07
C PRO A 110 17.86 13.66 8.71
N ASP A 111 19.14 13.31 8.74
CA ASP A 111 19.92 12.91 7.57
C ASP A 111 20.69 11.61 7.88
N PHE A 112 21.58 11.19 6.98
CA PHE A 112 22.34 9.95 7.13
C PHE A 112 23.34 9.96 8.29
N ASP A 113 23.71 11.14 8.82
CA ASP A 113 24.61 11.27 9.98
C ASP A 113 23.83 11.53 11.28
N THR A 114 22.65 12.16 11.18
CA THR A 114 21.89 12.68 12.31
C THR A 114 20.47 12.10 12.33
N TYR A 115 20.33 10.90 12.89
CA TYR A 115 19.06 10.21 13.08
C TYR A 115 19.01 9.44 14.40
N LYS A 116 17.82 8.99 14.79
CA LYS A 116 17.61 8.10 15.94
C LYS A 116 17.11 6.73 15.51
N LEU A 117 16.27 6.67 14.47
CA LEU A 117 15.81 5.43 13.82
C LEU A 117 15.97 5.57 12.31
N GLN A 118 16.16 4.45 11.62
CA GLN A 118 16.24 4.41 10.15
C GLN A 118 15.77 3.06 9.60
N SER A 119 15.42 3.05 8.32
CA SER A 119 15.32 1.86 7.48
C SER A 119 15.79 2.24 6.07
N VAL A 120 16.72 1.48 5.52
CA VAL A 120 17.48 1.81 4.29
C VAL A 120 17.54 0.61 3.35
N THR A 121 16.37 0.06 3.03
CA THR A 121 16.24 -1.17 2.25
C THR A 121 15.72 -0.86 0.85
N CYS A 122 16.13 -1.64 -0.15
CA CYS A 122 15.71 -1.44 -1.54
C CYS A 122 14.28 -1.96 -1.81
N GLY A 123 13.30 -1.60 -0.98
CA GLY A 123 11.93 -2.09 -1.07
C GLY A 123 11.00 -1.53 0.01
N HIS A 124 10.64 -2.38 0.98
CA HIS A 124 9.75 -2.04 2.09
C HIS A 124 10.55 -1.59 3.31
N ASP A 125 10.41 -0.32 3.69
CA ASP A 125 11.03 0.27 4.87
C ASP A 125 10.01 0.45 5.98
N VAL A 126 10.27 -0.18 7.13
CA VAL A 126 9.38 -0.12 8.29
C VAL A 126 10.13 0.44 9.49
N VAL A 127 9.60 1.51 10.07
CA VAL A 127 10.13 2.10 11.30
C VAL A 127 9.00 2.28 12.31
N VAL A 128 9.18 1.71 13.50
CA VAL A 128 8.27 1.93 14.63
C VAL A 128 8.77 3.11 15.46
N VAL A 129 8.03 4.21 15.44
CA VAL A 129 8.27 5.39 16.25
C VAL A 129 7.60 5.18 17.61
N PRO A 130 8.35 5.07 18.70
CA PRO A 130 7.77 4.86 20.02
C PRO A 130 7.04 6.12 20.50
N ASP A 131 6.24 5.93 21.54
CA ASP A 131 5.40 6.97 22.17
C ASP A 131 6.20 7.99 22.98
N ASP A 132 7.37 7.60 23.49
CA ASP A 132 8.28 8.44 24.27
C ASP A 132 9.06 9.48 23.44
N PHE A 133 8.94 9.46 22.11
CA PHE A 133 9.58 10.44 21.24
C PHE A 133 8.94 11.82 21.41
N VAL A 134 9.79 12.83 21.64
CA VAL A 134 9.35 14.23 21.71
C VAL A 134 8.80 14.66 20.35
N ARG A 135 7.55 15.12 20.34
CA ARG A 135 6.87 15.55 19.12
C ARG A 135 6.98 17.06 18.91
N PRO A 136 7.02 17.55 17.66
CA PRO A 136 6.99 16.80 16.40
C PRO A 136 8.24 15.96 16.14
N VAL A 137 8.03 14.74 15.67
CA VAL A 137 9.11 13.87 15.18
C VAL A 137 9.43 14.25 13.73
N GLY A 138 10.71 14.48 13.45
CA GLY A 138 11.22 14.72 12.11
C GLY A 138 11.40 13.42 11.34
N ILE A 139 10.95 13.42 10.09
CA ILE A 139 11.12 12.32 9.15
C ILE A 139 11.85 12.86 7.92
N GLY A 140 12.95 12.22 7.54
CA GLY A 140 13.75 12.52 6.36
C GLY A 140 13.68 11.34 5.41
N ILE A 141 13.33 11.61 4.15
CA ILE A 141 13.26 10.64 3.08
C ILE A 141 14.35 11.00 2.08
N TYR A 142 15.31 10.12 1.87
CA TYR A 142 16.49 10.35 1.06
C TYR A 142 16.40 9.59 -0.26
N GLY A 143 16.73 10.24 -1.38
CA GLY A 143 16.86 9.56 -2.66
C GLY A 143 18.26 8.99 -2.84
N HIS A 144 18.39 7.66 -2.92
CA HIS A 144 19.69 7.03 -3.08
C HIS A 144 20.39 7.47 -4.39
N PRO A 145 21.68 7.87 -4.38
CA PRO A 145 22.36 8.43 -5.56
C PRO A 145 22.45 7.52 -6.80
N SER A 146 22.26 6.20 -6.62
CA SER A 146 22.24 5.24 -7.72
C SER A 146 21.02 5.37 -8.63
N HIS A 147 19.98 6.07 -8.18
CA HIS A 147 18.76 6.32 -8.93
C HIS A 147 18.61 7.83 -9.13
N LEU A 148 18.43 8.26 -10.39
CA LEU A 148 18.26 9.68 -10.70
C LEU A 148 17.07 10.32 -9.98
N GLU A 149 16.02 9.52 -9.81
CA GLU A 149 14.79 9.86 -9.13
C GLU A 149 14.21 8.59 -8.50
N SER A 150 13.73 8.71 -7.26
CA SER A 150 12.99 7.68 -6.55
C SER A 150 11.56 8.15 -6.29
N GLU A 151 10.59 7.26 -6.47
CA GLU A 151 9.17 7.49 -6.18
C GLU A 151 8.77 6.57 -5.02
N PHE A 152 7.99 7.07 -4.05
CA PHE A 152 7.63 6.32 -2.86
C PHE A 152 6.18 6.54 -2.44
N GLU A 153 5.63 5.55 -1.73
CA GLU A 153 4.40 5.63 -0.96
C GLU A 153 4.69 5.30 0.50
N MET A 154 4.41 6.22 1.41
CA MET A 154 4.50 6.02 2.85
C MET A 154 3.11 5.96 3.47
N ARG A 155 2.81 4.84 4.12
CA ARG A 155 1.63 4.63 4.95
C ARG A 155 2.01 4.83 6.41
N VAL A 156 1.22 5.62 7.12
CA VAL A 156 1.41 5.93 8.54
C VAL A 156 0.30 5.24 9.32
N PHE A 157 0.68 4.33 10.21
CA PHE A 157 -0.25 3.57 11.03
C PHE A 157 -0.11 3.93 12.51
N TYR A 158 -1.21 3.81 13.24
CA TYR A 158 -1.25 3.86 14.69
C TYR A 158 -1.33 2.45 15.27
N ASP A 159 -0.46 2.13 16.24
CA ASP A 159 -0.48 0.84 16.94
C ASP A 159 -1.45 0.88 18.14
N GLN A 160 -2.59 0.20 18.06
CA GLN A 160 -3.54 0.15 19.16
C GLN A 160 -3.05 -0.67 20.36
N THR A 161 -2.09 -1.57 20.18
CA THR A 161 -1.60 -2.41 21.29
C THR A 161 -0.93 -1.57 22.39
N ALA A 162 -0.39 -0.41 22.04
CA ALA A 162 0.22 0.52 22.98
C ALA A 162 -0.75 1.05 24.05
N LEU A 163 -2.06 1.20 23.77
CA LEU A 163 -3.03 1.57 24.81
C LEU A 163 -3.20 0.45 25.84
N THR A 164 -3.13 -0.80 25.38
CA THR A 164 -3.42 -1.96 26.20
C THR A 164 -2.24 -2.26 27.13
N GLU A 165 -1.00 -2.07 26.65
CA GLU A 165 0.21 -2.16 27.47
C GLU A 165 0.20 -1.14 28.63
N ASP A 166 -0.15 0.13 28.40
CA ASP A 166 -0.20 1.17 29.45
C ASP A 166 -1.26 0.87 30.52
N LEU A 167 -2.42 0.35 30.13
CA LEU A 167 -3.48 -0.05 31.08
C LEU A 167 -3.02 -1.20 31.98
N PHE A 168 -2.40 -2.25 31.41
CA PHE A 168 -1.88 -3.36 32.21
C PHE A 168 -0.69 -2.97 33.09
N GLN A 169 0.17 -2.06 32.63
CA GLN A 169 1.25 -1.52 33.46
C GLN A 169 0.66 -0.74 34.65
N ARG A 170 -0.34 0.12 34.43
CA ARG A 170 -0.94 0.96 35.47
C ARG A 170 -1.69 0.16 36.53
N ASP A 171 -2.33 -0.95 36.14
CA ASP A 171 -2.98 -1.86 37.06
C ASP A 171 -1.97 -2.67 37.91
N SER A 172 -0.78 -2.94 37.38
CA SER A 172 0.28 -3.69 38.09
C SER A 172 1.00 -2.90 39.19
N TYR A 173 0.95 -1.56 39.16
CA TYR A 173 1.55 -0.70 40.19
C TYR A 173 0.57 -0.26 41.30
N SER A 174 -0.70 -0.66 41.23
CA SER A 174 -1.73 -0.22 42.19
C SER A 174 -1.89 -1.16 43.40
N SER A 175 -1.01 -2.14 43.57
CA SER A 175 -1.01 -3.05 44.72
C SER A 175 0.26 -2.88 45.56
N GLU A 176 0.33 -1.83 46.38
CA GLU A 176 0.89 -1.88 47.75
C GLU A 176 0.83 -0.51 48.48
N GLN A 177 -0.06 -0.48 49.49
CA GLN A 177 0.14 0.11 50.82
C GLN A 177 0.03 1.65 51.03
N ASN A 178 -1.12 2.07 51.57
CA ASN A 178 -1.10 2.80 52.85
C ASN A 178 -2.22 2.32 53.78
N ASN A 179 -1.79 1.69 54.88
CA ASN A 179 -2.60 1.33 56.04
C ASN A 179 -2.83 2.58 56.87
N GLU A 180 -4.01 3.18 56.79
CA GLU A 180 -4.53 4.05 57.83
C GLU A 180 -5.96 3.65 58.14
N GLN A 181 -6.17 3.04 59.31
CA GLN A 181 -7.49 2.72 59.84
C GLN A 181 -8.33 4.00 60.01
N PRO A 182 -9.61 3.98 59.62
CA PRO A 182 -10.62 4.73 60.34
C PRO A 182 -11.53 3.77 61.11
N LYS A 183 -11.53 4.01 62.41
CA LYS A 183 -12.43 3.52 63.46
C LYS A 183 -13.90 3.39 62.99
N TYR A 184 -14.45 2.18 63.06
CA TYR A 184 -15.90 1.95 62.97
C TYR A 184 -16.62 2.61 64.15
N PRO A 185 -17.81 3.16 63.88
CA PRO A 185 -18.99 2.79 64.65
C PRO A 185 -20.12 2.33 63.71
N GLN A 186 -20.62 1.12 63.93
CA GLN A 186 -22.01 0.78 63.61
C GLN A 186 -22.82 0.95 64.91
N PRO A 187 -24.06 1.47 64.89
CA PRO A 187 -25.17 0.73 64.28
C PRO A 187 -26.31 1.59 63.66
N GLY A 188 -27.01 0.97 62.70
CA GLY A 188 -28.47 1.14 62.59
C GLY A 188 -29.02 1.82 61.34
N THR A 189 -29.96 1.09 60.73
CA THR A 189 -31.09 1.56 59.90
C THR A 189 -30.82 1.60 58.40
N GLY A 190 -31.67 0.86 57.67
CA GLY A 190 -31.58 0.71 56.23
C GLY A 190 -32.02 1.95 55.49
N GLU A 191 -31.33 2.18 54.38
CA GLU A 191 -31.59 3.17 53.34
C GLU A 191 -30.93 2.54 52.10
N GLU A 192 -31.72 1.72 51.41
CA GLU A 192 -32.31 2.05 50.11
C GLU A 192 -31.19 2.11 49.06
N PHE A 193 -31.02 0.99 48.36
CA PHE A 193 -30.18 0.94 47.17
C PHE A 193 -30.72 2.00 46.22
N ASP A 194 -29.94 3.05 45.97
CA ASP A 194 -30.16 3.91 44.81
C ASP A 194 -29.98 3.01 43.57
N GLU A 195 -31.07 2.37 43.15
CA GLU A 195 -31.25 1.82 41.82
C GLU A 195 -31.26 3.01 40.86
N GLU A 196 -30.07 3.56 40.58
CA GLU A 196 -29.86 4.39 39.42
C GLU A 196 -30.27 3.55 38.22
N GLU A 197 -31.47 3.78 37.68
CA GLU A 197 -31.81 3.25 36.36
C GLU A 197 -30.64 3.58 35.44
N PRO A 198 -29.95 2.58 34.88
CA PRO A 198 -28.70 2.83 34.21
C PRO A 198 -29.01 3.71 33.02
N ILE A 199 -28.41 4.91 33.01
CA ILE A 199 -28.49 5.95 31.97
C ILE A 199 -28.35 5.35 30.55
N LEU A 200 -27.68 4.20 30.43
CA LEU A 200 -27.54 3.37 29.25
C LEU A 200 -28.88 2.88 28.65
N TRP A 201 -29.88 2.56 29.46
CA TRP A 201 -31.19 2.10 29.00
C TRP A 201 -31.95 3.22 28.26
N THR A 202 -31.86 4.45 28.74
CA THR A 202 -32.43 5.62 28.05
C THR A 202 -31.77 5.85 26.68
N ILE A 203 -30.44 5.69 26.61
CA ILE A 203 -29.68 5.80 25.36
C ILE A 203 -30.09 4.69 24.37
N LEU A 204 -30.23 3.45 24.86
CA LEU A 204 -30.64 2.30 24.05
C LEU A 204 -32.01 2.49 23.41
N ILE A 205 -32.99 2.95 24.18
CA ILE A 205 -34.34 3.24 23.68
C ILE A 205 -34.30 4.36 22.62
N GLY A 206 -33.47 5.38 22.83
CA GLY A 206 -33.28 6.47 21.87
C GLY A 206 -32.74 5.99 20.52
N ILE A 207 -31.70 5.15 20.53
CA ILE A 207 -31.11 4.57 19.31
C ILE A 207 -32.13 3.67 18.59
N LEU A 208 -32.84 2.82 19.34
CA LEU A 208 -33.83 1.91 18.77
C LEU A 208 -34.95 2.66 18.04
N LYS A 209 -35.40 3.80 18.59
CA LYS A 209 -36.43 4.64 17.99
C LYS A 209 -35.99 5.22 16.64
N ILE A 210 -34.74 5.68 16.54
CA ILE A 210 -34.17 6.21 15.29
C ILE A 210 -34.11 5.12 14.21
N ILE A 211 -33.66 3.91 14.57
CA ILE A 211 -33.57 2.79 13.63
C ILE A 211 -34.96 2.42 13.08
N LEU A 212 -35.98 2.42 13.95
CA LEU A 212 -37.34 2.07 13.56
C LEU A 212 -37.99 3.13 12.66
N GLU A 213 -37.68 4.41 12.90
CA GLU A 213 -38.09 5.54 12.05
C GLU A 213 -37.43 5.52 10.66
N ILE A 214 -36.22 4.96 10.54
CA ILE A 214 -35.55 4.82 9.23
C ILE A 214 -36.10 3.61 8.46
N LEU A 215 -36.53 2.56 9.15
CA LEU A 215 -36.96 1.30 8.54
C LEU A 215 -38.45 1.27 8.16
N PHE A 216 -39.28 2.18 8.67
CA PHE A 216 -40.74 2.18 8.49
C PHE A 216 -41.28 3.56 8.17
#